data_AF-E8RMG9-F1
#
_entry.id   AF-E8RMG9-F1
#
_cell.length_a   1.000
_cell.length_b   1.000
_cell.length_c   1.000
_cell.angle_alpha   90.00
_cell.angle_beta   90.00
_cell.angle_gamma   90.00
#
_symmetry.space_group_name_H-M   'P 1'
#
loop_
_entity.id
_entity.type
_entity.pdbx_description
1 polymer ?
#
loop_
_entity_poly.entity_id
_entity_poly.type
_entity_poly.pdbx_seq_one_letter_code
_entity_poly.pdbx_strand_id
1 'polypeptide(L)'
;MEHAEPSFWANPETWVRIGLGCFFLLLIVMKVPQKLWASLADTGNAVRAELDEAVRIRQEAQALLNQIKAERLEAEQKAKELIAFAEEEAQRLTAEARTKLDESIKRRQAQAEAKIAQAEAKAASEVKAAAADLATQIAENILISRVDGLKSDPLIDQAITQVATRLS
;
A
#
# COMPACT_ATOMS: atom_id res chain seq x y z
N MET A 1 -0.43 -21.74 -123.72
CA MET A 1 0.78 -21.10 -123.16
C MET A 1 0.72 -21.33 -121.67
N GLU A 2 1.62 -22.17 -121.19
CA GLU A 2 1.69 -22.71 -119.83
C GLU A 2 2.19 -21.60 -118.90
N HIS A 3 1.35 -21.14 -117.97
CA HIS A 3 1.78 -20.27 -116.88
C HIS A 3 1.94 -21.14 -115.64
N ALA A 4 3.20 -21.46 -115.32
CA ALA A 4 3.57 -22.24 -114.16
C ALA A 4 3.12 -21.54 -112.86
N GLU A 5 2.46 -22.31 -111.99
CA GLU A 5 2.12 -21.94 -110.61
C GLU A 5 3.36 -21.35 -109.91
N PRO A 6 3.27 -20.20 -109.22
CA PRO A 6 4.40 -19.67 -108.47
C PRO A 6 4.77 -20.65 -107.35
N SER A 7 5.96 -21.24 -107.47
CA SER A 7 6.58 -22.12 -106.48
C SER A 7 6.43 -21.54 -105.07
N PHE A 8 5.97 -22.37 -104.12
CA PHE A 8 5.85 -22.04 -102.69
C PHE A 8 7.11 -21.41 -102.08
N TRP A 9 8.28 -21.72 -102.66
CA TRP A 9 9.60 -21.27 -102.25
C TRP A 9 10.00 -19.90 -102.81
N ALA A 10 9.29 -19.37 -103.81
CA ALA A 10 9.54 -18.08 -104.42
C ALA A 10 8.74 -16.93 -103.78
N ASN A 11 7.78 -17.23 -102.88
CA ASN A 11 6.94 -16.24 -102.23
C ASN A 11 7.59 -15.70 -100.94
N PRO A 12 7.89 -14.38 -100.84
CA PRO A 12 8.47 -13.77 -99.64
C PRO A 12 7.61 -13.97 -98.38
N GLU A 13 6.29 -14.02 -98.54
CA GLU A 13 5.34 -14.26 -97.44
C GLU A 13 5.53 -15.62 -96.75
N THR A 14 6.03 -16.63 -97.46
CA THR A 14 6.34 -17.94 -96.86
C THR A 14 7.52 -17.85 -95.90
N TRP A 15 8.60 -17.15 -96.31
CA TRP A 15 9.76 -16.92 -95.44
C TRP A 15 9.43 -16.01 -94.25
N VAL A 16 8.56 -15.01 -94.43
CA VAL A 16 8.04 -14.18 -93.32
C VAL A 16 7.27 -15.03 -92.30
N ARG A 17 6.40 -15.95 -92.75
CA ARG A 17 5.68 -16.87 -91.87
C ARG A 17 6.61 -17.82 -91.12
N ILE A 18 7.64 -18.34 -91.78
CA ILE A 18 8.67 -19.19 -91.14
C ILE A 18 9.46 -18.39 -90.10
N GLY A 19 9.88 -17.17 -90.44
CA GLY A 19 10.57 -16.26 -89.51
C GLY A 19 9.72 -15.91 -88.29
N LEU A 20 8.44 -15.59 -88.50
CA LEU A 20 7.46 -15.34 -87.44
C LEU A 20 7.23 -16.59 -86.56
N GLY A 21 7.15 -17.77 -87.18
CA GLY A 21 7.04 -19.04 -86.47
C GLY A 21 8.26 -19.31 -85.59
N CYS A 22 9.48 -19.16 -86.12
CA CYS A 22 10.71 -19.27 -85.35
C CYS A 22 10.78 -18.23 -84.21
N PHE A 23 10.31 -17.01 -84.44
CA PHE A 23 10.23 -15.98 -83.41
C PHE A 23 9.30 -16.38 -82.25
N PHE A 24 8.08 -16.83 -82.55
CA PHE A 24 7.16 -17.31 -81.51
C PHE A 24 7.70 -18.55 -80.79
N LEU A 25 8.34 -19.46 -81.51
CA LEU A 25 8.96 -20.65 -80.93
C LEU A 25 10.09 -20.28 -79.96
N LEU A 26 10.91 -19.29 -80.32
CA LEU A 26 11.94 -18.72 -79.45
C LEU A 26 11.32 -18.03 -78.21
N LEU A 27 10.23 -17.28 -78.36
CA LEU A 27 9.51 -16.68 -77.22
C LEU A 27 8.94 -17.73 -76.25
N ILE A 28 8.44 -18.85 -76.77
CA ILE A 28 7.94 -19.98 -75.97
C ILE A 28 9.09 -20.67 -75.24
N VAL A 29 10.21 -20.94 -75.93
CA VAL A 29 11.41 -21.55 -75.32
C VAL A 29 12.01 -20.65 -74.23
N MET A 30 12.04 -19.33 -74.46
CA MET A 30 12.47 -18.34 -73.46
C MET A 30 11.43 -18.07 -72.37
N LYS A 31 10.26 -18.76 -72.41
CA LYS A 31 9.20 -18.70 -71.40
C LYS A 31 8.67 -17.29 -71.12
N VAL A 32 8.74 -16.40 -72.12
CA VAL A 32 8.21 -15.03 -72.02
C VAL A 32 6.73 -15.00 -71.58
N PRO A 33 5.80 -15.79 -72.16
CA PRO A 33 4.41 -15.77 -71.70
C PRO A 33 4.27 -16.24 -70.25
N GLN A 34 5.04 -17.24 -69.82
CA GLN A 34 4.99 -17.75 -68.44
C GLN A 34 5.45 -16.70 -67.43
N LYS A 35 6.49 -15.91 -67.75
CA LYS A 35 6.97 -14.83 -66.87
C LYS A 35 5.94 -13.71 -66.70
N LEU A 36 5.21 -13.38 -67.76
CA LEU A 36 4.14 -12.37 -67.70
C LEU A 36 2.98 -12.83 -66.79
N TRP A 37 2.56 -14.09 -66.91
CA TRP A 37 1.54 -14.66 -66.03
C TRP A 37 2.01 -14.76 -64.58
N ALA A 38 3.27 -15.17 -64.36
CA ALA A 38 3.87 -15.26 -63.03
C ALA A 38 3.93 -13.88 -62.34
N SER A 39 4.40 -12.84 -63.03
CA SER A 39 4.46 -11.49 -62.46
C SER A 39 3.09 -10.97 -62.03
N LEU A 40 2.04 -11.27 -62.81
CA LEU A 40 0.67 -10.85 -62.47
C LEU A 40 0.13 -11.63 -61.25
N ALA A 41 0.45 -12.93 -61.17
CA ALA A 41 0.12 -13.76 -60.01
C ALA A 41 0.87 -13.31 -58.75
N ASP A 42 2.16 -12.96 -58.87
CA ASP A 42 2.99 -12.48 -57.77
C ASP A 42 2.44 -11.18 -57.18
N THR A 43 2.03 -10.22 -58.02
CA THR A 43 1.37 -9.00 -57.54
C THR A 43 0.06 -9.31 -56.80
N GLY A 44 -0.77 -10.20 -57.36
CA GLY A 44 -2.01 -10.61 -56.69
C GLY A 44 -1.78 -11.31 -55.34
N ASN A 45 -0.71 -12.11 -55.24
CA ASN A 45 -0.33 -12.79 -54.00
C ASN A 45 0.24 -11.82 -52.97
N ALA A 46 1.06 -10.86 -53.39
CA ALA A 46 1.58 -9.81 -52.51
C ALA A 46 0.46 -8.97 -51.90
N VAL A 47 -0.50 -8.52 -52.73
CA VAL A 47 -1.67 -7.75 -52.25
C VAL A 47 -2.52 -8.58 -51.28
N ARG A 48 -2.73 -9.87 -51.55
CA ARG A 48 -3.44 -10.76 -50.61
C ARG A 48 -2.69 -10.90 -49.28
N ALA A 49 -1.38 -11.10 -49.33
CA ALA A 49 -0.55 -11.22 -48.12
C ALA A 49 -0.59 -9.94 -47.27
N GLU A 50 -0.51 -8.76 -47.90
CA GLU A 50 -0.66 -7.47 -47.21
C GLU A 50 -2.04 -7.30 -46.59
N LEU A 51 -3.10 -7.72 -47.30
CA LEU A 51 -4.47 -7.64 -46.80
C LEU A 51 -4.70 -8.59 -45.61
N ASP A 52 -4.17 -9.81 -45.68
CA ASP A 52 -4.23 -10.79 -44.60
C ASP A 52 -3.47 -10.29 -43.36
N GLU A 53 -2.30 -9.66 -43.55
CA GLU A 53 -1.55 -9.05 -42.45
C GLU A 53 -2.29 -7.85 -41.85
N ALA A 54 -2.90 -6.99 -42.66
CA ALA A 54 -3.72 -5.88 -42.17
C ALA A 54 -4.92 -6.37 -41.37
N VAL A 55 -5.57 -7.47 -41.81
CA VAL A 55 -6.65 -8.12 -41.06
C VAL A 55 -6.13 -8.69 -39.74
N ARG A 56 -4.97 -9.35 -39.74
CA ARG A 56 -4.34 -9.87 -38.52
C ARG A 56 -4.06 -8.77 -37.51
N ILE A 57 -3.42 -7.67 -37.94
CA ILE A 57 -3.12 -6.51 -37.09
C ILE A 57 -4.41 -5.90 -36.52
N ARG A 58 -5.46 -5.79 -37.34
CA ARG A 58 -6.76 -5.30 -36.87
C ARG A 58 -7.38 -6.21 -35.82
N GLN A 59 -7.29 -7.53 -35.99
CA GLN A 59 -7.78 -8.50 -35.01
C GLN A 59 -6.99 -8.42 -33.70
N GLU A 60 -5.66 -8.33 -33.78
CA GLU A 60 -4.79 -8.14 -32.62
C GLU A 60 -5.10 -6.84 -31.88
N ALA A 61 -5.27 -5.72 -32.59
CA ALA A 61 -5.64 -4.43 -32.01
C ALA A 61 -7.02 -4.48 -31.34
N GLN A 62 -7.99 -5.17 -31.94
CA GLN A 62 -9.31 -5.34 -31.36
C GLN A 62 -9.28 -6.23 -30.11
N ALA A 63 -8.48 -7.29 -30.12
CA ALA A 63 -8.26 -8.14 -28.95
C ALA A 63 -7.62 -7.35 -27.81
N LEU A 64 -6.56 -6.58 -28.10
CA LEU A 64 -5.90 -5.72 -27.13
C LEU A 64 -6.85 -4.66 -26.56
N LEU A 65 -7.67 -4.03 -27.39
CA LEU A 65 -8.67 -3.06 -26.92
C LEU A 65 -9.68 -3.71 -25.97
N ASN A 66 -10.14 -4.92 -26.27
CA ASN A 66 -11.06 -5.64 -25.41
C ASN A 66 -10.41 -6.02 -24.08
N GLN A 67 -9.14 -6.46 -24.11
CA GLN A 67 -8.36 -6.74 -22.91
C GLN A 67 -8.21 -5.49 -22.04
N ILE A 68 -7.80 -4.35 -22.61
CA ILE A 68 -7.65 -3.09 -21.85
C ILE A 68 -8.98 -2.64 -21.25
N LYS A 69 -10.10 -2.81 -21.97
CA LYS A 69 -11.44 -2.50 -21.43
C LYS A 69 -11.80 -3.39 -20.24
N ALA A 70 -11.51 -4.68 -20.33
CA ALA A 70 -11.74 -5.62 -19.23
C ALA A 70 -10.86 -5.28 -18.02
N GLU A 71 -9.56 -5.05 -18.24
CA GLU A 71 -8.60 -4.67 -17.20
C GLU A 71 -8.99 -3.35 -16.53
N ARG A 72 -9.49 -2.36 -17.28
CA ARG A 72 -10.00 -1.10 -16.72
C ARG A 72 -11.19 -1.33 -15.79
N LEU A 73 -12.16 -2.15 -16.21
CA LEU A 73 -13.32 -2.46 -15.38
C LEU A 73 -12.90 -3.18 -14.08
N GLU A 74 -12.00 -4.15 -14.20
CA GLU A 74 -11.47 -4.88 -13.04
C GLU A 74 -10.68 -3.95 -12.10
N ALA A 75 -9.85 -3.06 -12.65
CA ALA A 75 -9.11 -2.08 -11.85
C ALA A 75 -10.04 -1.09 -11.14
N GLU A 76 -11.10 -0.62 -11.80
CA GLU A 76 -12.11 0.24 -11.19
C GLU A 76 -12.87 -0.47 -10.06
N GLN A 77 -13.21 -1.76 -10.24
CA GLN A 77 -13.84 -2.57 -9.19
C GLN A 77 -12.90 -2.75 -8.00
N LYS A 78 -11.65 -3.16 -8.24
CA LYS A 78 -10.63 -3.30 -7.19
C LYS A 78 -10.38 -2.00 -6.45
N ALA A 79 -10.35 -0.86 -7.16
CA ALA A 79 -10.19 0.44 -6.52
C ALA A 79 -11.36 0.79 -5.60
N LYS A 80 -12.61 0.52 -6.03
CA LYS A 80 -13.80 0.71 -5.20
C LYS A 80 -13.79 -0.20 -3.97
N GLU A 81 -13.44 -1.47 -4.13
CA GLU A 81 -13.29 -2.42 -3.03
C GLU A 81 -12.21 -1.98 -2.04
N LEU A 82 -11.06 -1.50 -2.54
CA LEU A 82 -9.98 -1.01 -1.70
C LEU A 82 -10.38 0.22 -0.88
N ILE A 83 -11.12 1.16 -1.50
CA ILE A 83 -11.63 2.34 -0.80
C ILE A 83 -12.62 1.93 0.28
N ALA A 84 -13.59 1.06 -0.05
CA ALA A 84 -14.57 0.58 0.92
C ALA A 84 -13.89 -0.14 2.11
N PHE A 85 -12.92 -1.01 1.83
CA PHE A 85 -12.13 -1.68 2.86
C PHE A 85 -11.34 -0.70 3.72
N ALA A 86 -10.71 0.32 3.11
CA ALA A 86 -9.96 1.33 3.84
C ALA A 86 -10.86 2.19 4.74
N GLU A 87 -12.07 2.52 4.28
CA GLU A 87 -13.05 3.25 5.09
C GLU A 87 -13.55 2.42 6.28
N GLU A 88 -13.87 1.15 6.07
CA GLU A 88 -14.26 0.22 7.14
C GLU A 88 -13.14 0.07 8.17
N GLU A 89 -11.91 -0.15 7.71
CA GLU A 89 -10.76 -0.33 8.59
C GLU A 89 -10.43 0.96 9.35
N ALA A 90 -10.57 2.14 8.71
CA ALA A 90 -10.42 3.42 9.38
C ALA A 90 -11.47 3.64 10.48
N GLN A 91 -12.73 3.26 10.23
CA GLN A 91 -13.79 3.32 11.24
C GLN A 91 -13.51 2.38 12.41
N ARG A 92 -13.10 1.13 12.12
CA ARG A 92 -12.73 0.13 13.12
C ARG A 92 -11.57 0.61 13.99
N LEU A 93 -10.50 1.10 13.36
CA LEU A 93 -9.33 1.63 14.06
C LEU A 93 -9.67 2.86 14.89
N THR A 94 -10.53 3.75 14.39
CA THR A 94 -10.99 4.92 15.13
C THR A 94 -11.80 4.52 16.37
N ALA A 95 -12.69 3.55 16.26
CA ALA A 95 -13.47 3.04 17.39
C ALA A 95 -12.57 2.37 18.44
N GLU A 96 -11.60 1.56 18.00
CA GLU A 96 -10.63 0.92 18.89
C GLU A 96 -9.72 1.95 19.58
N ALA A 97 -9.24 2.96 18.84
CA ALA A 97 -8.42 4.05 19.37
C ALA A 97 -9.20 4.89 20.38
N ARG A 98 -10.47 5.21 20.13
CA ARG A 98 -11.33 5.91 21.10
C ARG A 98 -11.47 5.12 22.40
N THR A 99 -11.75 3.82 22.29
CA THR A 99 -11.88 2.94 23.47
C THR A 99 -10.58 2.92 24.28
N LYS A 100 -9.44 2.74 23.62
CA LYS A 100 -8.12 2.77 24.27
C LYS A 100 -7.79 4.13 24.89
N LEU A 101 -8.18 5.22 24.25
CA LEU A 101 -8.00 6.57 24.80
C LEU A 101 -8.83 6.76 26.06
N ASP A 102 -10.11 6.39 26.04
CA ASP A 102 -11.00 6.49 27.20
C ASP A 102 -10.48 5.66 28.39
N GLU A 103 -10.02 4.43 28.13
CA GLU A 103 -9.37 3.60 29.15
C GLU A 103 -8.10 4.26 29.69
N SER A 104 -7.28 4.86 28.83
CA SER A 104 -6.05 5.54 29.24
C SER A 104 -6.33 6.79 30.09
N ILE A 105 -7.40 7.53 29.77
CA ILE A 105 -7.84 8.72 30.51
C ILE A 105 -8.36 8.29 31.88
N LYS A 106 -9.24 7.29 31.94
CA LYS A 106 -9.74 6.74 33.22
C LYS A 106 -8.60 6.25 34.11
N ARG A 107 -7.61 5.54 33.54
CA ARG A 107 -6.44 5.09 34.30
C ARG A 107 -5.61 6.25 34.82
N ARG A 108 -5.38 7.29 34.00
CA ARG A 108 -4.64 8.50 34.41
C ARG A 108 -5.39 9.27 35.50
N GLN A 109 -6.71 9.38 35.38
CA GLN A 109 -7.56 10.00 36.39
C GLN A 109 -7.46 9.25 37.72
N ALA A 110 -7.63 7.93 37.73
CA ALA A 110 -7.50 7.12 38.94
C ALA A 110 -6.11 7.24 39.58
N GLN A 111 -5.04 7.31 38.77
CA GLN A 111 -3.69 7.55 39.27
C GLN A 111 -3.53 8.95 39.88
N ALA A 112 -4.13 9.98 39.29
CA ALA A 112 -4.11 11.33 39.83
C ALA A 112 -4.89 11.42 41.15
N GLU A 113 -6.09 10.85 41.21
CA GLU A 113 -6.91 10.77 42.43
C GLU A 113 -6.18 10.01 43.55
N ALA A 114 -5.54 8.87 43.24
CA ALA A 114 -4.74 8.13 44.21
C ALA A 114 -3.54 8.95 44.73
N LYS A 115 -2.88 9.73 43.87
CA LYS A 115 -1.78 10.64 44.29
C LYS A 115 -2.28 11.78 45.16
N ILE A 116 -3.44 12.35 44.85
CA ILE A 116 -4.07 13.40 45.68
C ILE A 116 -4.40 12.83 47.06
N ALA A 117 -5.08 11.68 47.13
CA ALA A 117 -5.41 11.03 48.40
C ALA A 117 -4.15 10.70 49.23
N GLN A 118 -3.08 10.23 48.58
CA GLN A 118 -1.80 10.01 49.25
C GLN A 118 -1.19 11.31 49.79
N ALA A 119 -1.21 12.39 49.00
CA ALA A 119 -0.70 13.69 49.41
C ALA A 119 -1.51 14.28 50.57
N GLU A 120 -2.84 14.15 50.55
CA GLU A 120 -3.73 14.58 51.63
C GLU A 120 -3.45 13.81 52.93
N ALA A 121 -3.33 12.48 52.86
CA ALA A 121 -2.99 11.65 54.01
C ALA A 121 -1.62 12.03 54.59
N LYS A 122 -0.64 12.30 53.72
CA LYS A 122 0.69 12.75 54.13
C LYS A 122 0.64 14.12 54.81
N ALA A 123 -0.05 15.09 54.22
CA ALA A 123 -0.21 16.43 54.78
C ALA A 123 -0.91 16.41 56.15
N ALA A 124 -1.97 15.60 56.30
CA ALA A 124 -2.65 15.42 57.57
C ALA A 124 -1.71 14.83 58.65
N SER A 125 -0.88 13.85 58.27
CA SER A 125 0.12 13.28 59.17
C SER A 125 1.21 14.29 59.55
N GLU A 126 1.68 15.09 58.59
CA GLU A 126 2.69 16.13 58.82
C GLU A 126 2.17 17.22 59.78
N VAL A 127 0.93 17.67 59.62
CA VAL A 127 0.29 18.63 60.55
C VAL A 127 0.15 18.04 61.95
N LYS A 128 -0.27 16.77 62.06
CA LYS A 128 -0.40 16.09 63.35
C LYS A 128 0.94 15.93 64.06
N ALA A 129 2.00 15.58 63.32
CA ALA A 129 3.35 15.50 63.85
C ALA A 129 3.83 16.87 64.35
N ALA A 130 3.69 17.93 63.53
CA ALA A 130 4.07 19.28 63.93
C ALA A 130 3.32 19.78 65.18
N ALA A 131 2.02 19.46 65.30
CA ALA A 131 1.24 19.77 66.49
C ALA A 131 1.71 19.00 67.73
N ALA A 132 2.07 17.72 67.59
CA ALA A 132 2.63 16.92 68.68
C ALA A 132 4.00 17.42 69.13
N ASP A 133 4.85 17.82 68.18
CA ASP A 133 6.17 18.40 68.46
C ASP A 133 6.04 19.75 69.18
N LEU A 134 5.08 20.60 68.77
CA LEU A 134 4.79 21.86 69.46
C LEU A 134 4.25 21.63 70.87
N ALA A 135 3.32 20.67 71.05
CA ALA A 135 2.80 20.32 72.36
C ALA A 135 3.90 19.80 73.31
N THR A 136 4.82 19.00 72.77
CA THR A 136 5.96 18.46 73.53
C THR A 136 6.90 19.57 73.97
N GLN A 137 7.24 20.52 73.09
CA GLN A 137 8.05 21.69 73.44
C GLN A 137 7.38 22.58 74.49
N ILE A 138 6.06 22.80 74.39
CA ILE A 138 5.32 23.56 75.41
C ILE A 138 5.34 22.82 76.75
N ALA A 139 5.13 21.50 76.75
CA ALA A 139 5.16 20.70 77.97
C ALA A 139 6.55 20.71 78.62
N GLU A 140 7.63 20.62 77.82
CA GLU A 140 9.01 20.76 78.29
C GLU A 140 9.25 22.13 78.93
N ASN A 141 8.86 23.21 78.25
CA ASN A 141 9.00 24.58 78.77
C ASN A 141 8.22 24.80 80.08
N ILE A 142 6.99 24.28 80.18
CA ILE A 142 6.19 24.35 81.41
C ILE A 142 6.86 23.54 82.52
N LEU A 143 7.39 22.36 82.23
CA LEU A 143 8.07 21.52 83.21
C LEU A 143 9.34 22.20 83.74
N ILE A 144 10.18 22.75 82.86
CA ILE A 144 11.37 23.52 83.24
C ILE A 144 10.98 24.71 84.12
N SER A 145 9.98 25.50 83.69
CA SER A 145 9.49 26.66 84.47
C SER A 145 8.96 26.27 85.85
N ARG A 146 8.34 25.08 85.97
CA ARG A 146 7.83 24.56 87.24
C ARG A 146 8.96 24.07 88.15
N VAL A 147 9.96 23.41 87.59
CA VAL A 147 11.16 22.93 88.32
C VAL A 147 11.98 24.12 88.84
N ASP A 148 12.12 25.20 88.06
CA ASP A 148 12.80 26.42 88.53
C ASP A 148 12.05 27.12 89.68
N GLY A 149 10.72 27.01 89.71
CA GLY A 149 9.87 27.57 90.78
C GLY A 149 9.79 26.70 92.05
N LEU A 150 10.05 25.40 91.95
CA LEU A 150 10.02 24.43 93.05
C LEU A 150 11.44 23.92 93.28
N LYS A 151 12.22 24.57 94.16
CA LYS A 151 13.57 24.12 94.55
C LYS A 151 13.64 22.71 95.20
N SER A 152 12.52 21.98 95.29
CA SER A 152 12.45 20.58 95.73
C SER A 152 11.15 19.96 95.17
N ASP A 153 11.23 19.00 94.24
CA ASP A 153 10.07 18.49 93.50
C ASP A 153 9.54 17.15 94.09
N PRO A 154 8.33 17.12 94.67
CA PRO A 154 7.68 15.89 95.16
C PRO A 154 7.39 14.85 94.06
N LEU A 155 7.46 15.20 92.77
CA LEU A 155 7.34 14.23 91.66
C LEU A 155 8.58 13.33 91.53
N ILE A 156 9.76 13.80 91.95
CA ILE A 156 10.98 12.97 91.98
C ILE A 156 10.85 11.88 93.05
N ASP A 157 10.32 12.21 94.22
CA ASP A 157 10.04 11.22 95.28
C ASP A 157 9.01 10.19 94.84
N GLN A 158 7.97 10.60 94.09
CA GLN A 158 7.00 9.67 93.52
C GLN A 158 7.60 8.80 92.41
N ALA A 159 8.47 9.34 91.55
CA ALA A 159 9.16 8.56 90.52
C ALA A 159 10.10 7.53 91.14
N ILE A 160 10.85 7.90 92.19
CA ILE A 160 11.70 6.98 92.97
C ILE A 160 10.84 5.86 93.59
N THR A 161 9.68 6.20 94.14
CA THR A 161 8.76 5.22 94.73
C THR A 161 8.17 4.26 93.69
N GLN A 162 7.79 4.74 92.50
CA GLN A 162 7.26 3.89 91.43
C GLN A 162 8.32 2.95 90.83
N VAL A 163 9.57 3.41 90.69
CA VAL A 163 10.69 2.56 90.25
C VAL A 163 11.00 1.49 91.30
N ALA A 164 11.00 1.86 92.60
CA ALA A 164 11.18 0.90 93.68
C ALA A 164 10.08 -0.18 93.70
N THR A 165 8.83 0.19 93.42
CA THR A 165 7.68 -0.74 93.38
C THR A 165 7.69 -1.68 92.16
N ARG A 166 8.36 -1.32 91.06
CA ARG A 166 8.52 -2.20 89.87
C ARG A 166 9.71 -3.15 89.96
N LEU A 167 10.62 -2.93 90.91
CA LEU A 167 11.81 -3.74 91.15
C LEU A 167 11.69 -4.68 92.38
N SER A 168 10.60 -4.55 93.16
CA SER A 168 10.13 -5.53 94.15
C SER A 168 9.12 -6.49 93.55
#